data_AF-A0A959SKT3-F1
#
_entry.id   AF-A0A959SKT3-F1
#
_cell.length_a   1.000
_cell.length_b   1.000
_cell.length_c   1.000
_cell.angle_alpha   90.00
_cell.angle_beta   90.00
_cell.angle_gamma   90.00
#
_symmetry.space_group_name_H-M   'P 1'
#
loop_
_entity.id
_entity.type
_entity.pdbx_description
1 polymer ?
#
loop_
_entity_poly.entity_id
_entity_poly.type
_entity_poly.pdbx_seq_one_letter_code
_entity_poly.pdbx_strand_id
1 'polypeptide(L)' 'MARDLLSYHTEVLEKISTADARTFRKELRKAFRRLVPTDREKLKRWFRDSCACRVGERPTVLPARVNGQLK' A
#
# COMPACT_ATOMS: atom_id res chain seq x y z
N MET A 1 -27.99 2.02 2.39
CA MET A 1 -26.71 1.28 2.27
C MET A 1 -25.59 2.31 2.23
N ALA A 2 -24.94 2.60 3.36
CA ALA A 2 -23.75 3.44 3.34
C ALA A 2 -22.67 2.68 2.57
N ARG A 3 -22.39 3.09 1.33
CA ARG A 3 -21.26 2.52 0.60
C ARG A 3 -20.03 2.66 1.49
N ASP A 4 -19.39 1.53 1.76
CA ASP A 4 -18.15 1.47 2.50
C ASP A 4 -17.13 2.39 1.80
N LEU A 5 -16.71 3.45 2.51
CA LEU A 5 -15.84 4.50 1.96
C LEU A 5 -14.54 3.93 1.40
N LEU A 6 -14.07 2.82 1.99
CA LEU A 6 -12.91 2.10 1.51
C LEU A 6 -13.19 1.44 0.16
N SER A 7 -14.30 0.72 0.00
CA SER A 7 -14.72 0.15 -1.29
C SER A 7 -14.78 1.20 -2.41
N TYR A 8 -15.36 2.37 -2.14
CA TYR A 8 -15.43 3.46 -3.11
C TYR A 8 -14.03 3.95 -3.53
N HIS A 9 -13.14 4.14 -2.55
CA HIS A 9 -11.79 4.60 -2.82
C HIS A 9 -10.95 3.55 -3.55
N THR A 10 -11.08 2.25 -3.25
CA THR A 10 -10.37 1.18 -3.95
C THR A 10 -10.78 1.08 -5.42
N GLU A 11 -12.08 1.15 -5.73
CA GLU A 11 -12.56 1.12 -7.14
C GLU A 11 -12.02 2.31 -7.96
N VAL A 12 -12.00 3.51 -7.36
CA VAL A 12 -11.47 4.71 -8.02
C VAL A 12 -9.97 4.57 -8.23
N LEU A 13 -9.24 4.08 -7.22
CA LEU A 13 -7.79 3.89 -7.31
C LEU A 13 -7.41 2.82 -8.34
N GLU A 14 -8.16 1.73 -8.44
CA GLU A 14 -7.96 0.68 -9.43
C GLU A 14 -8.07 1.23 -10.85
N LYS A 15 -9.15 1.96 -11.15
CA LYS A 15 -9.39 2.55 -12.48
C LYS A 15 -8.32 3.57 -12.90
N ILE A 16 -7.77 4.31 -11.94
CA ILE A 16 -6.78 5.36 -12.22
C ILE A 16 -5.35 4.77 -12.27
N SER A 17 -5.11 3.65 -11.59
CA SER A 17 -3.78 3.06 -11.41
C SER A 17 -3.05 2.79 -12.74
N THR A 18 -3.77 2.43 -13.79
CA THR A 18 -3.24 2.13 -15.13
C THR A 18 -3.25 3.32 -16.08
N ALA A 19 -3.98 4.40 -15.75
CA ALA A 19 -4.22 5.52 -16.64
C ALA A 19 -3.32 6.74 -16.37
N ASP A 20 -3.14 7.13 -15.10
CA ASP A 20 -2.33 8.31 -14.76
C ASP A 20 -1.74 8.23 -13.34
N ALA A 21 -0.42 8.08 -13.27
CA ALA A 21 0.32 7.99 -12.01
C ALA A 21 0.28 9.29 -11.18
N ARG A 22 0.06 10.45 -11.82
CA ARG A 22 -0.02 11.73 -11.10
C ARG A 22 -1.36 11.87 -10.37
N THR A 23 -2.45 11.52 -11.02
CA THR A 23 -3.81 11.52 -10.48
C THR A 23 -3.97 10.41 -9.46
N PHE A 24 -3.41 9.23 -9.70
CA PHE A 24 -3.36 8.15 -8.72
C PHE A 24 -2.80 8.62 -7.36
N ARG A 25 -1.63 9.27 -7.37
CA ARG A 25 -1.01 9.82 -6.14
C ARG A 25 -1.85 10.92 -5.48
N LYS A 26 -2.67 11.66 -6.22
CA LYS A 26 -3.57 12.68 -5.67
C LYS A 26 -4.77 12.03 -4.99
N GLU A 27 -5.41 11.08 -5.64
CA GLU A 27 -6.56 10.36 -5.08
C GLU A 27 -6.16 9.48 -3.90
N LEU A 28 -4.98 8.86 -3.94
CA LEU A 28 -4.45 8.11 -2.81
C LEU A 28 -4.29 9.00 -1.57
N ARG A 29 -3.71 10.19 -1.74
CA ARG A 29 -3.60 11.17 -0.64
C ARG A 29 -4.96 11.64 -0.12
N LYS A 30 -5.98 11.77 -0.98
CA LYS A 30 -7.35 12.11 -0.55
C LYS A 30 -7.98 10.98 0.26
N ALA A 31 -7.83 9.73 -0.18
CA ALA A 31 -8.33 8.56 0.54
C ALA A 31 -7.72 8.48 1.94
N PHE A 32 -6.41 8.64 2.08
CA PHE A 32 -5.74 8.61 3.39
C PHE A 32 -6.18 9.72 4.35
N ARG A 33 -6.56 10.91 3.83
CA ARG A 33 -7.10 11.98 4.68
C ARG A 33 -8.52 11.70 5.17
N ARG A 34 -9.31 10.96 4.39
CA ARG A 34 -10.75 10.70 4.68
C ARG A 34 -10.99 9.41 5.44
N LEU A 35 -10.12 8.40 5.27
CA LEU A 35 -10.26 7.10 5.92
C LEU A 35 -9.77 7.14 7.37
N VAL A 36 -10.47 6.40 8.23
CA VAL A 36 -10.06 6.11 9.60
C VAL A 36 -8.83 5.19 9.63
N PRO A 37 -8.05 5.15 10.73
CA PRO A 37 -6.82 4.36 10.82
C PRO A 37 -7.00 2.89 10.40
N THR A 38 -8.09 2.25 10.82
CA THR A 38 -8.43 0.86 10.47
C THR A 38 -8.56 0.65 8.97
N ASP A 39 -9.22 1.57 8.26
CA ASP A 39 -9.41 1.45 6.82
C ASP A 39 -8.17 1.85 6.04
N ARG A 40 -7.30 2.72 6.60
CA ARG A 40 -5.98 2.98 6.00
C ARG A 40 -5.14 1.71 5.94
N GLU A 41 -5.20 0.85 6.96
CA GLU A 41 -4.48 -0.43 6.98
C GLU A 41 -4.98 -1.37 5.88
N LYS A 42 -6.31 -1.47 5.73
CA LYS A 42 -6.93 -2.23 4.64
C LYS A 42 -6.54 -1.69 3.27
N LEU A 43 -6.53 -0.36 3.10
CA LEU A 43 -6.14 0.28 1.84
C LEU A 43 -4.67 0.04 1.51
N LYS A 44 -3.76 0.05 2.50
CA LYS A 44 -2.36 -0.33 2.32
C LYS A 44 -2.23 -1.80 1.89
N ARG A 45 -2.99 -2.70 2.52
CA ARG A 45 -2.97 -4.12 2.17
C ARG A 45 -3.47 -4.34 0.75
N TRP A 46 -4.60 -3.74 0.38
CA TRP A 46 -5.09 -3.74 -1.00
C TRP A 46 -4.05 -3.18 -1.97
N PHE A 47 -3.40 -2.06 -1.67
CA PHE A 47 -2.37 -1.51 -2.53
C PHE A 47 -1.19 -2.47 -2.75
N ARG A 48 -0.75 -3.21 -1.71
CA ARG A 48 0.30 -4.23 -1.86
C ARG A 48 -0.12 -5.41 -2.73
N ASP A 49 -1.40 -5.77 -2.69
CA ASP A 49 -1.95 -6.90 -3.44
C ASP A 49 -2.25 -6.53 -4.90
N SER A 50 -2.89 -5.38 -5.12
CA SER A 50 -3.36 -4.92 -6.43
C SER A 50 -2.33 -4.13 -7.23
N CYS A 51 -1.30 -3.56 -6.60
CA CYS A 51 -0.24 -2.89 -7.35
C CYS A 51 0.67 -3.94 -8.01
N ALA A 52 0.47 -4.15 -9.31
CA ALA A 52 1.36 -4.96 -10.17
C ALA A 52 2.81 -4.45 -10.19
N CYS A 53 3.08 -3.26 -9.63
CA CYS A 53 4.43 -2.84 -9.25
C CYS A 53 4.91 -3.66 -8.04
N ARG A 54 5.21 -4.95 -8.26
CA ARG A 54 6.20 -5.64 -7.44
C ARG A 54 7.54 -4.94 -7.66
N VAL A 55 7.73 -3.77 -7.03
CA VAL A 55 9.06 -3.37 -6.60
C VAL A 55 9.41 -4.46 -5.62
N GLY A 56 10.27 -5.39 -6.07
CA GLY A 56 10.60 -6.58 -5.33
C GLY A 56 10.75 -6.23 -3.86
N GLU A 57 10.00 -6.93 -3.01
CA GLU A 57 10.45 -7.20 -1.66
C GLU A 57 11.83 -7.83 -1.86
N ARG A 58 12.87 -6.99 -1.96
CA ARG A 58 14.21 -7.39 -1.64
C ARG A 58 14.04 -7.73 -0.17
N PRO A 59 14.03 -9.03 0.21
CA PRO A 59 14.03 -9.34 1.61
C PRO A 59 15.22 -8.57 2.16
N THR A 60 14.97 -7.67 3.10
CA THR A 60 16.05 -7.10 3.88
C THR A 60 16.60 -8.29 4.66
N VAL A 61 17.50 -9.04 4.03
CA VAL A 61 18.42 -9.92 4.71
C VAL A 61 19.28 -8.94 5.49
N LEU A 62 18.79 -8.58 6.68
CA LEU A 62 19.65 -8.06 7.72
C LEU A 62 20.80 -9.07 7.82
N PRO A 63 22.06 -8.68 7.59
CA PRO A 63 23.14 -9.58 7.93
C PRO A 63 22.98 -9.85 9.42
N ALA A 64 22.68 -11.11 9.75
CA ALA A 64 22.69 -11.58 11.12
C ALA A 64 24.04 -11.16 11.71
N ARG A 65 23.99 -10.32 12.74
CA ARG A 65 25.15 -9.98 13.56
C ARG A 65 25.82 -11.29 13.97
N VAL A 66 26.95 -11.63 13.36
CA VAL A 66 27.85 -12.63 13.94
C VAL A 66 28.70 -11.90 14.97
N ASN A 67 28.17 -11.80 16.18
CA ASN A 67 28.98 -11.50 17.35
C ASN A 67 29.26 -12.81 18.06
N GLY A 68 30.53 -13.21 18.10
CA GLY A 68 31.06 -13.98 19.22
C GLY A 68 31.64 -15.35 18.89
N GLN A 69 32.97 -15.40 18.98
CA GLN A 69 33.72 -16.40 19.77
C GLN A 69 33.87 -17.81 19.19
N LEU A 70 35.10 -18.21 18.81
CA LEU A 70 35.78 -19.35 19.44
C LEU A 70 37.27 -19.49 19.06
N LYS A 71 38.10 -19.44 20.12
CA LYS A 71 39.47 -19.99 20.31
C LYS A 71 40.64 -19.36 19.57
#